data_AF-A0A257RWN2-F1
#
_entry.id   AF-A0A257RWN2-F1
#
_cell.length_a   1.000
_cell.length_b   1.000
_cell.length_c   1.000
_cell.angle_alpha   90.00
_cell.angle_beta   90.00
_cell.angle_gamma   90.00
#
_symmetry.space_group_name_H-M   'P 1'
#
loop_
_entity.id
_entity.type
_entity.pdbx_description
1 polymer ?
#
loop_
_entity_poly.entity_id
_entity_poly.type
_entity_poly.pdbx_seq_one_letter_code
_entity_poly.pdbx_strand_id
1 'polypeptide(L)' 'MTPREGARTIRFTFDGRELAVSPGTTVAGALLASDVRTWRRSRRSGAARGLFCGIGTCFDCLVDVNDEVAVRACV' A
#
# COMPACT_ATOMS: atom_id res chain seq x y z
N MET A 1 11.75 19.68 -15.61
CA MET A 1 11.04 19.05 -14.48
C MET A 1 9.70 19.76 -14.37
N THR A 2 8.71 19.29 -15.12
CA THR A 2 7.43 19.98 -15.34
C THR A 2 6.60 19.97 -14.05
N PRO A 3 5.94 21.09 -13.68
CA PRO A 3 4.99 21.09 -12.57
C PRO A 3 3.88 20.08 -12.87
N ARG A 4 3.61 19.14 -11.95
CA ARG A 4 2.54 18.14 -12.14
C ARG A 4 1.19 18.85 -12.12
N GLU A 5 0.56 18.91 -13.29
CA GLU A 5 -0.74 19.50 -13.56
C GLU A 5 -1.77 19.13 -12.48
N GLY A 6 -2.13 20.11 -11.64
CA GLY A 6 -3.17 20.06 -10.61
C GLY A 6 -3.21 18.78 -9.79
N ALA A 7 -2.45 18.71 -8.69
CA ALA A 7 -2.36 17.57 -7.78
C ALA A 7 -3.72 17.13 -7.20
N ARG A 8 -4.56 16.46 -8.00
CA ARG A 8 -5.67 15.67 -7.48
C ARG A 8 -5.07 14.66 -6.54
N THR A 9 -5.58 14.64 -5.32
CA THR A 9 -5.13 13.76 -4.27
C THR A 9 -6.29 12.85 -3.93
N ILE A 10 -6.05 11.54 -3.92
CA ILE A 10 -7.00 10.55 -3.46
C ILE A 10 -6.76 10.38 -1.97
N ARG A 11 -7.83 10.52 -1.17
CA ARG A 11 -7.81 10.27 0.26
C ARG A 11 -8.39 8.89 0.53
N PHE A 12 -7.75 8.15 1.42
CA PHE A 12 -8.18 6.83 1.86
C PHE A 12 -7.76 6.58 3.30
N THR A 13 -8.31 5.56 3.93
CA THR A 13 -7.94 5.16 5.29
C THR A 13 -7.21 3.83 5.28
N PHE A 14 -6.16 3.72 6.08
CA PHE A 14 -5.42 2.48 6.31
C PHE A 14 -5.18 2.31 7.81
N ASP A 15 -5.65 1.20 8.40
CA ASP A 15 -5.58 0.94 9.84
C ASP A 15 -6.03 2.14 10.71
N GLY A 16 -7.11 2.81 10.29
CA GLY A 16 -7.66 3.99 10.97
C GLY A 16 -6.90 5.30 10.74
N ARG A 17 -5.82 5.30 9.95
CA ARG A 17 -5.08 6.51 9.57
C ARG A 17 -5.55 7.04 8.21
N GLU A 18 -5.87 8.32 8.14
CA GLU A 18 -6.15 8.99 6.87
C GLU A 18 -4.85 9.26 6.11
N LEU A 19 -4.78 8.79 4.86
CA LEU A 19 -3.64 8.91 3.97
C LEU A 19 -4.06 9.57 2.65
N ALA A 20 -3.09 10.16 1.97
CA ALA A 20 -3.28 10.95 0.76
C ALA A 20 -2.24 10.55 -0.29
N VAL A 21 -2.67 10.32 -1.54
CA VAL A 21 -1.77 9.92 -2.61
C VAL A 21 -2.18 10.49 -3.97
N SER A 22 -1.23 10.64 -4.87
CA SER A 22 -1.51 10.99 -6.27
C SER A 22 -2.18 9.83 -7.01
N PRO A 23 -3.17 10.11 -7.89
CA PRO A 23 -3.75 9.13 -8.81
C PRO A 23 -2.68 8.38 -9.61
N GLY A 24 -2.97 7.11 -9.92
CA GLY A 24 -2.04 6.22 -10.63
C GLY A 24 -0.94 5.62 -9.75
N THR A 25 -0.93 5.91 -8.45
CA THR A 25 -0.05 5.23 -7.49
C THR A 25 -0.70 3.94 -7.03
N THR A 26 0.06 2.84 -6.98
CA THR A 26 -0.40 1.58 -6.40
C THR A 26 -0.64 1.72 -4.90
N VAL A 27 -1.43 0.83 -4.29
CA VAL A 27 -1.64 0.81 -2.84
C VAL A 27 -0.30 0.68 -2.10
N ALA A 28 0.59 -0.17 -2.60
CA ALA A 28 1.95 -0.31 -2.08
C ALA A 28 2.73 1.00 -2.11
N GLY A 29 2.68 1.72 -3.24
CA GLY A 29 3.33 3.03 -3.38
C GLY A 29 2.75 4.07 -2.42
N ALA A 30 1.43 4.06 -2.21
CA ALA A 30 0.75 4.97 -1.30
C ALA A 30 1.17 4.74 0.16
N LEU A 31 1.26 3.47 0.59
CA LEU A 31 1.70 3.10 1.93
C LEU A 31 3.17 3.46 2.16
N LEU A 32 4.04 3.20 1.18
CA LEU A 32 5.45 3.58 1.26
C LEU A 32 5.66 5.09 1.32
N ALA A 33 4.95 5.86 0.51
CA ALA A 33 5.00 7.33 0.55
C ALA A 33 4.53 7.90 1.89
N SER A 34 3.73 7.14 2.64
CA SER A 34 3.22 7.47 3.97
C SER A 34 4.05 6.87 5.12
N ASP A 35 5.24 6.34 4.81
CA ASP A 35 6.17 5.64 5.71
C ASP A 35 5.57 4.41 6.44
N VAL A 36 4.55 3.80 5.85
CA VAL A 36 3.93 2.57 6.34
C VAL A 36 4.63 1.37 5.68
N ARG A 37 5.49 0.68 6.44
CA ARG A 37 6.31 -0.45 5.93
C ARG A 37 5.83 -1.83 6.38
N THR A 38 5.09 -1.89 7.49
CA THR A 38 4.51 -3.13 8.01
C THR A 38 3.01 -3.09 7.82
N TRP A 39 2.49 -3.99 6.99
CA TRP A 39 1.06 -4.02 6.61
C TRP A 39 0.35 -5.22 7.19
N ARG A 40 1.09 -6.30 7.42
CA ARG A 40 0.60 -7.47 8.16
C ARG A 40 1.74 -8.14 8.90
N ARG A 41 1.39 -9.15 9.70
CA ARG A 41 2.37 -10.06 10.32
C ARG A 41 2.13 -11.50 9.86
N SER A 42 3.20 -12.28 9.74
CA SER A 42 3.07 -13.71 9.45
C SER A 42 2.39 -14.44 10.61
N ARG A 43 1.49 -15.39 10.31
CA ARG A 43 0.75 -16.12 11.35
C ARG A 43 1.67 -16.95 12.26
N ARG A 44 2.76 -17.50 11.72
CA ARG A 44 3.63 -18.44 12.44
C ARG A 44 4.71 -17.76 13.26
N SER A 45 5.37 -16.74 12.70
CA SER A 45 6.53 -16.09 13.34
C SER A 45 6.25 -14.67 13.81
N GLY A 46 5.10 -14.08 13.49
CA GLY A 46 4.80 -12.68 13.80
C GLY A 46 5.68 -11.69 13.04
N ALA A 47 6.43 -12.14 12.03
CA ALA A 47 7.33 -11.31 11.26
C ALA A 47 6.56 -10.25 10.48
N ALA A 48 7.03 -9.00 10.53
CA ALA A 48 6.50 -7.90 9.75
C ALA A 48 6.59 -8.21 8.24
N ARG A 49 5.50 -7.97 7.51
CA ARG A 49 5.41 -8.12 6.06
C ARG A 49 4.86 -6.83 5.44
N GLY A 50 5.35 -6.51 4.25
CA GLY A 50 4.97 -5.34 3.47
C GLY A 50 5.51 -5.47 2.05
N LEU A 51 5.88 -4.35 1.41
CA LEU A 51 6.48 -4.41 0.09
C LEU A 51 7.84 -5.11 0.14
N PHE A 52 8.01 -6.12 -0.71
CA PHE A 52 9.30 -6.80 -0.91
C PHE A 52 9.65 -6.87 -2.40
N CYS A 53 8.99 -7.72 -3.19
CA CYS A 53 9.35 -7.94 -4.59
C CYS A 53 8.84 -6.88 -5.59
N GLY A 54 7.80 -6.10 -5.23
CA GLY A 54 7.19 -5.12 -6.14
C GLY A 54 6.43 -5.68 -7.35
N ILE A 55 6.47 -6.98 -7.61
CA ILE A 55 5.90 -7.62 -8.81
C ILE A 55 4.78 -8.64 -8.52
N GLY A 56 4.34 -8.75 -7.26
CA GLY A 56 3.21 -9.60 -6.89
C GLY A 56 3.47 -11.10 -6.75
N THR A 57 4.73 -11.58 -6.83
CA THR A 57 5.07 -13.02 -6.71
C THR A 57 5.35 -13.49 -5.28
N CYS A 58 5.81 -12.60 -4.40
CA CYS A 58 6.21 -12.98 -3.02
C CYS A 58 5.04 -13.10 -2.03
N PHE A 59 3.88 -12.53 -2.36
CA PHE A 59 2.71 -12.47 -1.46
C PHE A 59 2.98 -11.83 -0.09
N ASP A 60 4.01 -11.01 0.06
CA ASP A 60 4.24 -10.23 1.30
C ASP A 60 3.50 -8.89 1.31
N CYS A 61 3.11 -8.41 0.13
CA CYS A 61 2.43 -7.14 -0.09
C CYS A 61 0.90 -7.21 0.10
N LEU A 62 0.39 -8.22 0.83
CA LEU A 62 -1.06 -8.47 0.97
C LEU A 62 -1.71 -7.52 1.98
N VAL A 63 -2.84 -6.93 1.58
CA VAL A 63 -3.73 -6.08 2.37
C VAL A 63 -5.18 -6.40 2.03
N ASP A 64 -6.11 -6.00 2.90
CA ASP A 64 -7.54 -6.04 2.59
C ASP A 64 -7.96 -4.66 2.08
N VAL A 65 -8.74 -4.62 1.00
CA VAL A 65 -9.20 -3.39 0.35
C VAL A 65 -10.72 -3.44 0.27
N ASN A 66 -11.38 -2.71 1.15
CA ASN A 66 -12.84 -2.72 1.28
C ASN A 66 -13.34 -4.18 1.48
N ASP A 67 -14.11 -4.71 0.52
CA ASP A 67 -14.67 -6.06 0.56
C ASP A 67 -13.74 -7.14 -0.03
N GLU A 68 -12.59 -6.75 -0.61
CA GLU A 68 -11.62 -7.67 -1.19
C GLU A 68 -10.51 -8.01 -0.19
N VAL A 69 -10.38 -9.29 0.13
CA VAL A 69 -9.37 -9.80 1.06
C VAL A 69 -8.10 -10.26 0.34
N ALA A 70 -6.95 -10.11 1.00
CA ALA A 70 -5.66 -10.57 0.50
C ALA A 70 -5.34 -10.06 -0.92
N VAL A 71 -5.59 -8.78 -1.16
CA VAL A 71 -5.20 -8.07 -2.39
C VAL A 71 -3.69 -7.81 -2.36
N ARG A 72 -3.03 -8.05 -3.50
CA ARG A 72 -1.62 -7.70 -3.67
C ARG A 72 -1.51 -6.20 -3.93
N ALA A 73 -1.14 -5.44 -2.91
CA ALA A 73 -1.05 -3.97 -3.00
C ALA A 73 -0.04 -3.47 -4.05
N CYS A 74 0.86 -4.36 -4.50
CA CYS A 74 1.97 -4.04 -5.38
C CYS A 74 1.68 -4.20 -6.88
N VAL A 75 0.50 -4.68 -7.28
CA VAL A 75 0.10 -4.88 -8.69
C VAL A 75 -1.28 -4.31 -8.98
#